data_AF-A0A7Y7H8X4-F1
#
_entry.id   AF-A0A7Y7H8X4-F1
#
_cell.length_a   1.000
_cell.length_b   1.000
_cell.length_c   1.000
_cell.angle_alpha   90.00
_cell.angle_beta   90.00
_cell.angle_gamma   90.00
#
_symmetry.space_group_name_H-M   'P 1'
#
loop_
_entity.id
_entity.type
_entity.pdbx_description
1 polymer ?
#
loop_
_entity_poly.entity_id
_entity_poly.type
_entity_poly.pdbx_seq_one_letter_code
_entity_poly.pdbx_strand_id
1 'polypeptide(L)'
;MSNQRKRALNIIRTKKNLAVLNLVKLEKEKIEYLKKELNFFQEPEFISYSMGTLKVIDGLNKNELLKIELESLFDKMGKAKMSLDNYHQELDLLIKKVDSSSDVDTGSFNTDQRTG
;
A
#
# COMPACT_ATOMS: atom_id res chain seq x y z
N MET A 1 -29.49 -36.81 -12.05
CA MET A 1 -29.17 -35.36 -12.21
C MET A 1 -29.45 -34.94 -13.65
N SER A 2 -30.40 -34.02 -13.90
CA SER A 2 -30.74 -33.60 -15.26
C SER A 2 -29.64 -32.74 -15.89
N ASN A 3 -29.52 -32.79 -17.22
CA ASN A 3 -28.52 -32.00 -17.97
C ASN A 3 -28.73 -30.48 -17.78
N GLN A 4 -29.98 -30.02 -17.62
CA GLN A 4 -30.27 -28.63 -17.30
C GLN A 4 -29.71 -28.23 -15.93
N ARG A 5 -29.85 -29.10 -14.91
CA ARG A 5 -29.32 -28.85 -13.56
C ARG A 5 -27.79 -28.80 -13.57
N LYS A 6 -27.12 -29.68 -14.33
CA LYS A 6 -25.65 -29.63 -14.53
C LYS A 6 -25.21 -28.32 -15.19
N ARG A 7 -25.92 -27.89 -16.25
CA ARG A 7 -25.62 -26.65 -16.97
C ARG A 7 -25.80 -25.41 -16.09
N ALA A 8 -26.87 -25.34 -15.30
CA ALA A 8 -27.12 -24.25 -14.36
C ALA A 8 -26.01 -24.16 -13.28
N LEU A 9 -25.62 -25.30 -12.70
CA LEU A 9 -24.53 -25.35 -11.71
C LEU A 9 -23.19 -24.88 -12.30
N ASN A 10 -22.88 -25.27 -13.53
CA ASN A 10 -21.66 -24.82 -14.21
C ASN A 10 -21.67 -23.31 -14.43
N ILE A 11 -22.79 -22.72 -14.86
CA ILE A 11 -22.90 -21.26 -15.03
C ILE A 11 -22.68 -20.54 -13.70
N ILE A 12 -23.29 -21.03 -12.61
CA ILE A 12 -23.12 -20.45 -11.27
C ILE A 12 -21.64 -20.53 -10.84
N ARG A 13 -21.00 -21.68 -11.03
CA ARG A 13 -19.58 -21.89 -10.71
C ARG A 13 -18.68 -20.93 -11.49
N THR A 14 -18.88 -20.81 -12.81
CA THR A 14 -18.08 -19.92 -13.66
C THR A 14 -18.24 -18.46 -13.24
N LYS A 15 -19.47 -18.02 -12.91
CA LYS A 15 -19.71 -16.65 -12.40
C LYS A 15 -18.95 -16.39 -11.09
N LYS A 16 -18.99 -17.34 -10.15
CA LYS A 16 -18.25 -17.22 -8.88
C LYS A 16 -16.73 -17.16 -9.12
N ASN A 17 -16.20 -18.02 -9.98
CA ASN A 17 -14.78 -18.03 -10.30
C ASN A 17 -14.33 -16.71 -10.95
N LEU A 18 -15.14 -16.15 -11.85
CA LEU A 18 -14.84 -14.87 -12.49
C LEU A 18 -14.80 -13.73 -11.46
N ALA A 19 -15.73 -13.72 -10.51
CA ALA A 19 -15.74 -12.72 -9.43
C ALA A 19 -14.45 -12.78 -8.59
N VAL A 20 -14.02 -13.99 -8.20
CA VAL A 20 -12.76 -14.19 -7.46
C VAL A 20 -11.54 -13.74 -8.28
N LEU A 21 -11.49 -14.08 -9.57
CA LEU A 21 -10.43 -13.65 -10.48
C LEU A 21 -10.33 -12.12 -10.56
N ASN A 22 -11.46 -11.44 -10.67
CA ASN A 22 -11.49 -9.98 -10.71
C ASN A 22 -11.00 -9.37 -9.39
N LEU A 23 -11.37 -9.95 -8.24
CA LEU A 23 -10.87 -9.50 -6.94
C LEU A 23 -9.34 -9.63 -6.84
N VAL A 24 -8.79 -10.78 -7.24
CA VAL A 24 -7.33 -11.00 -7.26
C VAL A 24 -6.63 -9.99 -8.18
N LYS A 25 -7.23 -9.69 -9.34
CA LYS A 25 -6.68 -8.70 -10.27
C LYS A 25 -6.64 -7.30 -9.64
N LEU A 26 -7.73 -6.87 -9.02
CA LEU A 26 -7.81 -5.58 -8.33
C LEU A 26 -6.81 -5.48 -7.18
N GLU A 27 -6.65 -6.53 -6.38
CA GLU A 27 -5.62 -6.56 -5.33
C GLU A 27 -4.22 -6.40 -5.88
N LYS A 28 -3.91 -7.10 -6.98
CA LYS A 28 -2.61 -7.00 -7.61
C LYS A 28 -2.33 -5.55 -8.04
N GLU A 29 -3.31 -4.87 -8.63
CA GLU A 29 -3.20 -3.46 -9.02
C GLU A 29 -2.95 -2.55 -7.80
N LYS A 30 -3.69 -2.76 -6.69
CA LYS A 30 -3.48 -2.04 -5.43
C LYS A 30 -2.06 -2.22 -4.87
N ILE A 31 -1.56 -3.45 -4.87
CA ILE A 31 -0.21 -3.77 -4.39
C ILE A 31 0.86 -3.14 -5.28
N GLU A 32 0.70 -3.22 -6.60
CA GLU A 32 1.65 -2.60 -7.55
C GLU A 32 1.69 -1.08 -7.39
N TYR A 33 0.54 -0.44 -7.19
CA TYR A 33 0.45 0.98 -6.89
C TYR A 33 1.23 1.34 -5.61
N LEU A 34 0.93 0.67 -4.49
CA LEU A 34 1.59 0.93 -3.21
C LEU A 34 3.10 0.69 -3.28
N LYS A 35 3.55 -0.36 -3.99
CA LYS A 35 4.98 -0.65 -4.17
C LYS A 35 5.72 0.46 -4.91
N LYS A 36 5.06 1.05 -5.91
CA LYS A 36 5.61 2.13 -6.72
C LYS A 36 5.71 3.42 -5.91
N GLU A 37 4.62 3.84 -5.27
CA GLU A 37 4.58 5.12 -4.53
C GLU A 37 5.48 5.13 -3.28
N LEU A 38 5.61 3.99 -2.60
CA LEU A 38 6.42 3.89 -1.39
C LEU A 38 7.90 3.61 -1.65
N ASN A 39 8.36 3.59 -2.90
CA ASN A 39 9.72 3.14 -3.27
C ASN A 39 10.09 1.84 -2.54
N PHE A 40 9.21 0.85 -2.58
CA PHE A 40 9.25 -0.32 -1.71
C PHE A 40 10.59 -1.09 -1.74
N PHE A 41 11.35 -0.97 -2.83
CA PHE A 41 12.64 -1.64 -3.01
C PHE A 41 13.84 -0.93 -2.35
N GLN A 42 13.69 0.30 -1.87
CA GLN A 42 14.76 1.02 -1.18
C GLN A 42 14.63 0.82 0.33
N GLU A 43 15.65 0.25 0.97
CA GLU A 43 15.69 0.13 2.43
C GLU A 43 15.92 1.52 3.06
N PRO A 44 15.27 1.82 4.20
CA PRO A 44 15.56 3.03 4.94
C PRO A 44 17.01 3.01 5.42
N GLU A 45 17.80 4.02 5.04
CA GLU A 45 19.18 4.17 5.46
C GLU A 45 19.25 4.90 6.80
N PHE A 46 19.16 4.17 7.92
CA PHE A 46 19.21 4.76 9.26
C PHE A 46 20.51 5.51 9.57
N ILE A 47 21.60 5.13 8.92
CA ILE A 47 22.93 5.69 9.12
C ILE A 47 23.54 5.91 7.74
N SER A 48 23.85 7.17 7.40
CA SER A 48 24.58 7.51 6.18
C SER A 48 25.87 8.25 6.52
N TYR A 49 26.95 7.91 5.82
CA TYR A 49 28.22 8.62 5.89
C TYR A 49 28.44 9.35 4.56
N SER A 50 28.46 10.69 4.60
CA SER A 50 28.82 11.48 3.41
C SER A 50 29.75 12.63 3.81
N MET A 51 30.78 12.86 2.98
CA MET A 51 31.75 13.96 3.15
C MET A 51 32.39 14.04 4.55
N GLY A 52 32.69 12.90 5.18
CA GLY A 52 33.29 12.86 6.52
C GLY A 52 32.32 13.18 7.66
N THR A 53 31.03 13.37 7.37
CA THR A 53 29.97 13.55 8.36
C THR A 53 29.12 12.30 8.49
N LEU A 54 28.90 11.88 9.73
CA LEU A 54 27.93 10.84 10.10
C LEU A 54 26.56 11.49 10.25
N LYS A 55 25.60 11.06 9.43
CA LYS A 55 24.20 11.43 9.55
C LYS A 55 23.41 10.22 10.03
N VAL A 56 22.90 10.31 11.25
CA VAL A 56 21.93 9.35 11.80
C VAL A 56 20.55 9.97 11.63
N ILE A 57 19.61 9.25 11.02
CA ILE A 57 18.24 9.75 10.88
C ILE A 57 17.54 9.60 12.25
N ASP A 58 16.97 10.70 12.75
CA ASP A 58 16.38 10.77 14.10
C ASP A 58 14.96 10.17 14.18
N GLY A 59 14.48 9.56 13.09
CA GLY A 59 13.16 8.96 13.01
C GLY A 59 12.83 8.47 11.60
N LEU A 60 11.74 7.72 11.49
CA LEU A 60 11.21 7.25 10.21
C LEU A 60 10.35 8.33 9.58
N ASN A 61 10.54 8.58 8.30
CA ASN A 61 9.62 9.43 7.55
C ASN A 61 8.28 8.69 7.32
N LYS A 62 7.23 9.45 6.98
CA LYS A 62 5.88 8.88 6.80
C LYS A 62 5.86 7.74 5.76
N ASN A 63 6.62 7.85 4.68
CA ASN A 63 6.65 6.82 3.63
C ASN A 63 7.32 5.53 4.11
N GLU A 64 8.39 5.64 4.90
CA GLU A 64 9.04 4.49 5.54
C GLU A 64 8.11 3.80 6.54
N LEU A 65 7.31 4.56 7.29
CA LEU A 65 6.28 4.00 8.17
C LEU A 65 5.20 3.25 7.39
N LEU A 66 4.71 3.83 6.29
CA LEU A 66 3.71 3.19 5.42
C LEU A 66 4.28 1.93 4.74
N LYS A 67 5.57 1.91 4.42
CA LYS A 67 6.26 0.71 3.91
C LYS A 67 6.27 -0.40 4.96
N ILE A 68 6.62 -0.08 6.22
CA ILE A 68 6.60 -1.05 7.32
C ILE A 68 5.17 -1.57 7.56
N GLU A 69 4.16 -0.71 7.49
CA GLU A 69 2.74 -1.12 7.59
C GLU A 69 2.37 -2.10 6.47
N LEU A 70 2.78 -1.83 5.22
CA LEU A 70 2.53 -2.71 4.07
C LEU A 70 3.23 -4.07 4.23
N GLU A 71 4.49 -4.09 4.67
CA GLU A 71 5.23 -5.34 4.96
C GLU A 71 4.54 -6.17 6.05
N SER A 72 4.07 -5.49 7.10
CA SER A 72 3.31 -6.12 8.19
C SER A 72 2.02 -6.76 7.68
N LEU A 73 1.30 -6.12 6.74
CA LEU A 73 0.10 -6.71 6.14
C LEU A 73 0.43 -7.95 5.30
N PHE A 74 1.50 -7.93 4.50
CA PHE A 74 1.93 -9.11 3.76
C PHE A 74 2.29 -10.26 4.70
N ASP A 75 2.99 -9.99 5.81
CA ASP A 75 3.34 -11.02 6.78
C ASP A 75 2.11 -11.61 7.48
N LYS A 76 1.15 -10.75 7.90
CA LYS A 76 -0.10 -11.19 8.51
C LYS A 76 -0.94 -12.04 7.55
N MET A 77 -1.03 -11.65 6.27
CA MET A 77 -1.77 -12.40 5.26
C MET A 77 -1.07 -13.72 4.91
N GLY A 78 0.26 -13.70 4.72
CA GLY A 78 1.08 -14.89 4.45
C GLY A 78 1.04 -15.92 5.58
N LYS A 79 0.89 -15.46 6.84
CA LYS A 79 0.71 -16.32 8.03
C LYS A 79 -0.75 -16.63 8.35
N ALA A 80 -1.69 -16.27 7.48
CA ALA A 80 -3.14 -16.45 7.68
C ALA A 80 -3.68 -15.89 9.02
N LYS A 81 -3.04 -14.83 9.55
CA LYS A 81 -3.44 -14.15 10.79
C LYS A 81 -4.54 -13.10 10.58
N MET A 82 -5.05 -12.99 9.36
CA MET A 82 -6.00 -11.97 8.92
C MET A 82 -6.92 -12.58 7.85
N SER A 83 -8.19 -12.20 7.87
CA SER A 83 -9.14 -12.57 6.81
C SER A 83 -8.87 -11.78 5.53
N LEU A 84 -9.27 -12.34 4.39
CA LEU A 84 -9.15 -11.69 3.08
C LEU A 84 -9.88 -10.33 3.05
N ASP A 85 -11.10 -10.27 3.60
CA ASP A 85 -11.89 -9.04 3.64
C ASP A 85 -11.19 -7.93 4.44
N ASN A 86 -10.60 -8.26 5.58
CA ASN A 86 -9.86 -7.30 6.39
C ASN A 86 -8.59 -6.85 5.67
N TYR A 87 -7.88 -7.77 5.03
CA TYR A 87 -6.69 -7.46 4.24
C TYR A 87 -7.01 -6.48 3.09
N HIS A 88 -8.11 -6.70 2.37
CA HIS A 88 -8.58 -5.76 1.34
C HIS A 88 -8.86 -4.36 1.90
N GLN A 89 -9.54 -4.27 3.06
CA GLN A 89 -9.86 -2.99 3.69
C GLN A 89 -8.60 -2.25 4.14
N GLU A 90 -7.63 -2.95 4.72
CA GLU A 90 -6.35 -2.36 5.14
C GLU A 90 -5.52 -1.85 3.96
N LEU A 91 -5.53 -2.56 2.82
CA LEU A 91 -4.92 -2.06 1.58
C LEU A 91 -5.59 -0.75 1.10
N ASP A 92 -6.92 -0.65 1.17
CA ASP A 92 -7.64 0.58 0.80
C ASP A 92 -7.32 1.74 1.74
N LEU A 93 -7.13 1.46 3.03
CA LEU A 93 -6.71 2.48 4.00
C LEU A 93 -5.28 2.95 3.73
N LEU A 94 -4.35 2.04 3.41
CA LEU A 94 -2.99 2.40 3.02
C LEU A 94 -2.95 3.28 1.78
N ILE A 95 -3.74 2.95 0.75
CA ILE A 95 -3.86 3.78 -0.46
C ILE A 95 -4.31 5.19 -0.10
N LYS A 96 -5.37 5.32 0.72
CA LYS A 96 -5.84 6.64 1.18
C LYS A 96 -4.76 7.40 1.95
N LYS A 97 -3.96 6.72 2.79
CA LYS A 97 -2.85 7.35 3.52
C LYS A 97 -1.75 7.84 2.58
N VAL A 98 -1.44 7.09 1.51
CA VAL A 98 -0.48 7.49 0.48
C VAL A 98 -1.01 8.71 -0.27
N ASP A 99 -2.25 8.66 -0.76
CA ASP A 99 -2.88 9.74 -1.53
C ASP A 99 -3.04 11.02 -0.70
N SER A 100 -3.37 10.90 0.59
CA SER A 100 -3.45 12.07 1.48
C SER A 100 -2.09 12.69 1.83
N SER A 101 -0.99 12.11 1.35
CA SER A 101 0.38 12.63 1.54
C SER A 101 0.79 13.58 0.43
N SER A 102 0.15 13.53 -0.74
CA SER A 102 0.49 14.40 -1.88
C SER A 102 -0.07 15.81 -1.75
N ASP A 103 -0.91 16.08 -0.75
CA ASP A 103 -1.57 17.38 -0.52
C ASP A 103 -0.89 18.25 0.56
N VAL A 104 0.41 18.07 0.83
CA VAL A 104 1.14 18.96 1.75
C VAL A 104 1.74 20.15 0.98
N ASP A 105 0.98 21.24 1.03
CA ASP A 105 1.32 22.66 0.91
C ASP A 105 2.79 23.00 0.57
N THR A 106 3.01 23.56 -0.62
CA THR A 106 4.11 24.50 -0.87
C THR A 106 3.83 25.77 -0.06
N GLY A 107 4.25 25.77 1.21
CA GLY A 107 4.24 26.95 2.07
C GLY A 107 5.00 28.09 1.42
N SER A 108 4.26 29.09 0.96
CA SER A 108 4.78 30.39 0.57
C SER A 108 5.44 31.03 1.80
N PHE A 109 6.76 30.91 1.91
CA PHE A 109 7.57 31.68 2.83
C PHE A 109 7.53 33.15 2.39
N ASN A 110 6.54 33.91 2.86
CA ASN A 110 6.66 35.36 2.87
C ASN A 110 7.73 35.70 3.90
N THR A 111 8.90 36.10 3.39
CA THR A 111 9.95 36.74 4.17
C THR A 111 9.42 38.03 4.76
N ASP A 112 9.21 38.06 6.08
CA ASP A 112 9.09 39.30 6.84
C ASP A 112 10.38 40.10 6.66
N GLN A 113 10.31 41.13 5.82
CA GLN A 113 11.37 42.13 5.72
C GLN A 113 11.36 43.00 6.97
N ARG A 114 12.27 42.67 7.88
CA ARG A 114 12.72 43.52 8.96
C ARG A 114 13.75 44.51 8.43
N THR A 115 13.31 45.73 8.13
CA THR A 115 14.10 46.97 8.03
C THR A 115 13.13 48.11 8.24
N GLY A 116 13.32 49.13 9.06
CA GLY A 116 14.43 49.64 9.86
C GLY A 116 13.98 51.01 10.34
#